data_AF-A0A061JKC6-F1
#
_entry.id   AF-A0A061JKC6-F1
#
_cell.length_a   1.000
_cell.length_b   1.000
_cell.length_c   1.000
_cell.angle_alpha   90.00
_cell.angle_beta   90.00
_cell.angle_gamma   90.00
#
_symmetry.space_group_name_H-M   'P 1'
#
loop_
_entity.id
_entity.type
_entity.pdbx_description
1 polymer ?
#
loop_
_entity_poly.entity_id
_entity_poly.type
_entity_poly.pdbx_seq_one_letter_code
_entity_poly.pdbx_strand_id
1 'polypeptide(L)'
;MQVADGTAVGGDKRGVQAIDLQTGRTNATHVASGAQAVTIGYSCLASGSRAVALGGFSSAYGIGTFAAANGTATGSQSISFGVGAYTLGAKSAALSPDSQARLHGAVALCGANWSSSSARSQIVLLRVFALTTDAATQKVAISDQGSPSSSNQLTFENNSSNSVRVRAMAVNTALGGGCKTWEGRVVVQRGANAASTSLVMSSVTSDYSEASMATCDLALSVSEHGGLAATVTGIDGMTIRWSVFFENLEMRP
;
A
#
# COMPACT_ATOMS: atom_id res chain seq x y z
N MET A 1 -13.62 29.82 -16.63
CA MET A 1 -14.14 28.53 -16.16
C MET A 1 -14.81 27.85 -17.35
N GLN A 2 -14.34 26.68 -17.77
CA GLN A 2 -14.91 25.94 -18.91
C GLN A 2 -16.09 25.09 -18.42
N VAL A 3 -17.27 25.26 -19.01
CA VAL A 3 -18.46 24.47 -18.64
C VAL A 3 -18.44 23.15 -19.40
N ALA A 4 -18.48 22.04 -18.67
CA ALA A 4 -18.62 20.72 -19.28
C ALA A 4 -20.05 20.50 -19.77
N ASP A 5 -20.20 20.15 -21.06
CA ASP A 5 -21.48 20.10 -21.78
C ASP A 5 -21.79 18.76 -22.47
N GLY A 6 -20.89 17.76 -22.38
CA GLY A 6 -21.08 16.46 -22.99
C GLY A 6 -20.74 16.40 -24.49
N THR A 7 -20.18 17.47 -25.06
CA THR A 7 -19.69 17.51 -26.45
C THR A 7 -18.18 17.24 -26.51
N ALA A 8 -17.65 16.98 -27.71
CA ALA A 8 -16.21 16.83 -27.92
C ALA A 8 -15.39 18.07 -27.47
N VAL A 9 -16.00 19.27 -27.47
CA VAL A 9 -15.34 20.53 -27.11
C VAL A 9 -15.54 20.90 -25.64
N GLY A 10 -16.70 20.59 -25.05
CA GLY A 10 -16.95 20.84 -23.62
C GLY A 10 -16.51 19.70 -22.69
N GLY A 11 -16.23 18.51 -23.22
CA GLY A 11 -15.81 17.34 -22.44
C GLY A 11 -16.99 16.54 -21.89
N ASP A 12 -16.70 15.40 -21.25
CA ASP A 12 -17.69 14.49 -20.69
C ASP A 12 -18.65 15.21 -19.75
N LYS A 13 -19.88 14.68 -19.63
CA LYS A 13 -20.85 15.23 -18.70
C LYS A 13 -20.35 15.09 -17.26
N ARG A 14 -20.53 16.14 -16.45
CA ARG A 14 -20.29 16.10 -15.01
C ARG A 14 -21.16 15.04 -14.32
N GLY A 15 -20.62 14.45 -13.26
CA GLY A 15 -21.37 13.57 -12.38
C GLY A 15 -22.46 14.31 -11.60
N VAL A 16 -23.41 13.56 -11.04
CA VAL A 16 -24.44 14.09 -10.13
C VAL A 16 -23.77 14.78 -8.95
N GLN A 17 -24.14 16.03 -8.67
CA GLN A 17 -23.55 16.86 -7.59
C GLN A 17 -22.03 17.06 -7.70
N ALA A 18 -21.44 16.92 -8.89
CA ALA A 18 -20.02 17.14 -9.08
C ALA A 18 -19.64 18.63 -9.12
N ILE A 19 -18.44 18.94 -8.65
CA ILE A 19 -17.83 20.28 -8.72
C ILE A 19 -16.68 20.23 -9.72
N ASP A 20 -16.75 21.03 -10.77
CA ASP A 20 -15.73 21.10 -11.80
C ASP A 20 -15.27 22.56 -11.94
N LEU A 21 -14.16 22.91 -11.27
CA LEU A 21 -13.53 24.22 -11.29
C LEU A 21 -12.24 24.21 -12.13
N GLN A 22 -12.35 23.75 -13.37
CA GLN A 22 -11.19 23.67 -14.25
C GLN A 22 -10.86 24.97 -14.98
N THR A 23 -9.56 25.25 -15.11
CA THR A 23 -9.02 26.39 -15.87
C THR A 23 -8.85 26.08 -17.36
N GLY A 24 -8.77 24.80 -17.73
CA GLY A 24 -8.71 24.29 -19.11
C GLY A 24 -8.55 22.77 -19.14
N ARG A 25 -8.76 22.16 -20.32
CA ARG A 25 -8.69 20.70 -20.56
C ARG A 25 -7.80 20.38 -21.76
N THR A 26 -7.08 19.27 -21.70
CA THR A 26 -6.38 18.68 -22.86
C THR A 26 -7.09 17.46 -23.44
N ASN A 27 -8.07 16.90 -22.71
CA ASN A 27 -8.86 15.73 -23.10
C ASN A 27 -10.30 15.90 -22.61
N ALA A 28 -11.27 15.40 -23.38
CA ALA A 28 -12.68 15.41 -23.02
C ALA A 28 -12.98 14.66 -21.72
N THR A 29 -12.19 13.64 -21.36
CA THR A 29 -12.39 12.84 -20.14
C THR A 29 -11.87 13.50 -18.87
N HIS A 30 -11.14 14.61 -18.98
CA HIS A 30 -10.60 15.35 -17.84
C HIS A 30 -11.71 16.17 -17.18
N VAL A 31 -12.65 15.50 -16.50
CA VAL A 31 -13.88 16.05 -15.90
C VAL A 31 -14.09 15.43 -14.52
N ALA A 32 -14.80 16.15 -13.65
CA ALA A 32 -15.44 15.55 -12.48
C ALA A 32 -16.67 14.70 -12.90
N SER A 33 -16.44 13.54 -13.55
CA SER A 33 -17.49 12.68 -14.11
C SER A 33 -18.10 11.72 -13.07
N GLY A 34 -17.39 11.44 -11.98
CA GLY A 34 -17.92 10.65 -10.87
C GLY A 34 -19.03 11.38 -10.09
N ALA A 35 -19.97 10.63 -9.51
CA ALA A 35 -20.98 11.21 -8.61
C ALA A 35 -20.27 11.86 -7.40
N GLN A 36 -20.65 13.09 -7.06
CA GLN A 36 -20.04 13.89 -5.98
C GLN A 36 -18.53 14.11 -6.16
N ALA A 37 -18.00 13.96 -7.38
CA ALA A 37 -16.59 14.15 -7.65
C ALA A 37 -16.22 15.65 -7.72
N VAL A 38 -14.95 15.95 -7.48
CA VAL A 38 -14.42 17.31 -7.48
C VAL A 38 -13.16 17.37 -8.34
N THR A 39 -13.12 18.28 -9.32
CA THR A 39 -11.88 18.64 -10.03
C THR A 39 -11.58 20.13 -9.87
N ILE A 40 -10.35 20.47 -9.48
CA ILE A 40 -9.88 21.87 -9.36
C ILE A 40 -8.49 21.97 -10.01
N GLY A 41 -8.33 22.86 -10.99
CA GLY A 41 -7.05 23.10 -11.67
C GLY A 41 -7.09 22.90 -13.19
N TYR A 42 -5.93 22.65 -13.80
CA TYR A 42 -5.82 22.44 -15.24
C TYR A 42 -5.84 20.94 -15.56
N SER A 43 -6.76 20.51 -16.43
CA SER A 43 -6.71 19.17 -17.02
C SER A 43 -6.75 18.02 -16.00
N CYS A 44 -7.56 18.16 -14.95
CA CYS A 44 -7.73 17.15 -13.90
C CYS A 44 -8.80 16.13 -14.28
N LEU A 45 -8.73 14.91 -13.73
CA LEU A 45 -9.75 13.87 -13.92
C LEU A 45 -10.22 13.34 -12.57
N ALA A 46 -11.53 13.34 -12.32
CA ALA A 46 -12.12 12.67 -11.16
C ALA A 46 -13.33 11.84 -11.60
N SER A 47 -13.08 10.56 -11.88
CA SER A 47 -14.09 9.63 -12.42
C SER A 47 -14.69 8.71 -11.35
N GLY A 48 -13.98 8.50 -10.24
CA GLY A 48 -14.52 7.76 -9.10
C GLY A 48 -15.63 8.52 -8.38
N SER A 49 -16.61 7.80 -7.85
CA SER A 49 -17.61 8.39 -6.95
C SER A 49 -16.92 9.00 -5.72
N ARG A 50 -17.23 10.25 -5.37
CA ARG A 50 -16.59 11.04 -4.30
C ARG A 50 -15.08 11.26 -4.48
N ALA A 51 -14.56 11.09 -5.70
CA ALA A 51 -13.16 11.31 -5.99
C ALA A 51 -12.83 12.81 -6.06
N VAL A 52 -11.64 13.18 -5.62
CA VAL A 52 -11.15 14.56 -5.65
C VAL A 52 -9.83 14.59 -6.41
N ALA A 53 -9.75 15.40 -7.47
CA ALA A 53 -8.53 15.67 -8.21
C ALA A 53 -8.19 17.17 -8.15
N LEU A 54 -7.02 17.51 -7.60
CA LEU A 54 -6.63 18.88 -7.30
C LEU A 54 -5.23 19.22 -7.86
N GLY A 55 -5.11 20.36 -8.54
CA GLY A 55 -3.86 20.76 -9.19
C GLY A 55 -3.65 20.07 -10.53
N GLY A 56 -2.83 20.67 -11.38
CA GLY A 56 -2.73 20.32 -12.80
C GLY A 56 -2.45 18.83 -13.05
N PHE A 57 -3.21 18.22 -13.97
CA PHE A 57 -3.07 16.83 -14.41
C PHE A 57 -3.28 15.74 -13.33
N SER A 58 -3.83 16.08 -12.17
CA SER A 58 -4.17 15.08 -11.15
C SER A 58 -5.30 14.17 -11.61
N SER A 59 -5.20 12.87 -11.31
CA SER A 59 -6.15 11.85 -11.76
C SER A 59 -6.65 10.97 -10.61
N ALA A 60 -7.94 11.03 -10.31
CA ALA A 60 -8.61 10.31 -9.22
C ALA A 60 -9.66 9.36 -9.79
N TYR A 61 -9.30 8.08 -9.92
CA TYR A 61 -10.12 7.04 -10.54
C TYR A 61 -10.93 6.20 -9.54
N GLY A 62 -10.38 5.98 -8.34
CA GLY A 62 -11.01 5.13 -7.33
C GLY A 62 -12.16 5.81 -6.59
N ILE A 63 -13.03 5.01 -5.96
CA ILE A 63 -14.11 5.55 -5.11
C ILE A 63 -13.48 6.24 -3.89
N GLY A 64 -13.88 7.48 -3.61
CA GLY A 64 -13.42 8.23 -2.45
C GLY A 64 -11.93 8.52 -2.44
N THR A 65 -11.27 8.56 -3.61
CA THR A 65 -9.85 8.86 -3.70
C THR A 65 -9.55 10.34 -3.65
N PHE A 66 -8.35 10.69 -3.22
CA PHE A 66 -7.79 12.04 -3.35
C PHE A 66 -6.51 11.98 -4.17
N ALA A 67 -6.45 12.70 -5.29
CA ALA A 67 -5.26 12.86 -6.12
C ALA A 67 -4.91 14.34 -6.20
N ALA A 68 -3.66 14.70 -5.91
CA ALA A 68 -3.23 16.08 -6.00
C ALA A 68 -1.79 16.27 -6.49
N ALA A 69 -1.53 17.46 -7.04
CA ALA A 69 -0.24 17.89 -7.55
C ALA A 69 0.36 16.92 -8.60
N ASN A 70 -0.42 16.56 -9.63
CA ASN A 70 -0.05 15.58 -10.66
C ASN A 70 0.10 14.14 -10.10
N GLY A 71 -0.63 13.85 -9.01
CA GLY A 71 -0.77 12.50 -8.47
C GLY A 71 -1.83 11.70 -9.24
N THR A 72 -1.67 10.38 -9.22
CA THR A 72 -2.67 9.43 -9.74
C THR A 72 -3.11 8.46 -8.64
N ALA A 73 -4.41 8.43 -8.33
CA ALA A 73 -5.02 7.55 -7.34
C ALA A 73 -6.06 6.63 -8.00
N THR A 74 -5.85 5.32 -7.92
CA THR A 74 -6.71 4.29 -8.53
C THR A 74 -7.34 3.36 -7.49
N GLY A 75 -6.64 3.07 -6.40
CA GLY A 75 -7.17 2.24 -5.32
C GLY A 75 -8.30 2.95 -4.57
N SER A 76 -9.37 2.22 -4.20
CA SER A 76 -10.48 2.80 -3.45
C SER A 76 -10.02 3.42 -2.13
N GLN A 77 -10.54 4.60 -1.78
CA GLN A 77 -10.22 5.36 -0.56
C GLN A 77 -8.73 5.69 -0.41
N SER A 78 -8.02 5.80 -1.53
CA SER A 78 -6.57 6.02 -1.54
C SER A 78 -6.20 7.49 -1.75
N ILE A 79 -4.97 7.83 -1.38
CA ILE A 79 -4.41 9.18 -1.47
C ILE A 79 -3.18 9.14 -2.37
N SER A 80 -3.08 10.05 -3.34
CA SER A 80 -1.90 10.26 -4.17
C SER A 80 -1.55 11.74 -4.20
N PHE A 81 -0.36 12.09 -3.74
CA PHE A 81 0.10 13.47 -3.63
C PHE A 81 1.55 13.60 -4.12
N GLY A 82 1.74 14.45 -5.13
CA GLY A 82 3.05 14.74 -5.73
C GLY A 82 3.15 14.27 -7.18
N VAL A 83 4.09 14.87 -7.90
CA VAL A 83 4.27 14.63 -9.34
C VAL A 83 4.67 13.18 -9.56
N GLY A 84 3.91 12.46 -10.38
CA GLY A 84 4.18 11.05 -10.66
C GLY A 84 3.86 10.09 -9.50
N ALA A 85 3.33 10.58 -8.38
CA ALA A 85 2.87 9.72 -7.29
C ALA A 85 1.76 8.79 -7.81
N TYR A 86 1.85 7.50 -7.49
CA TYR A 86 0.93 6.48 -7.99
C TYR A 86 0.43 5.57 -6.87
N THR A 87 -0.89 5.59 -6.66
CA THR A 87 -1.55 4.83 -5.60
C THR A 87 -2.51 3.82 -6.19
N LEU A 88 -2.21 2.53 -6.01
CA LEU A 88 -3.01 1.40 -6.52
C LEU A 88 -3.71 0.63 -5.40
N GLY A 89 -3.08 0.55 -4.22
CA GLY A 89 -3.67 -0.12 -3.07
C GLY A 89 -4.96 0.55 -2.59
N ALA A 90 -5.95 -0.25 -2.18
CA ALA A 90 -7.08 0.31 -1.46
C ALA A 90 -6.64 0.82 -0.09
N LYS A 91 -7.19 1.95 0.35
CA LYS A 91 -6.87 2.60 1.64
C LYS A 91 -5.38 2.93 1.83
N SER A 92 -4.63 3.08 0.74
CA SER A 92 -3.19 3.36 0.76
C SER A 92 -2.90 4.83 0.44
N ALA A 93 -1.64 5.25 0.64
CA ALA A 93 -1.23 6.63 0.39
C ALA A 93 0.17 6.73 -0.21
N ALA A 94 0.33 7.47 -1.31
CA ALA A 94 1.62 7.89 -1.86
C ALA A 94 1.76 9.40 -1.63
N LEU A 95 2.74 9.84 -0.83
CA LEU A 95 2.81 11.22 -0.30
C LEU A 95 4.08 11.97 -0.69
N SER A 96 4.69 11.60 -1.80
CA SER A 96 5.86 12.28 -2.37
C SER A 96 5.93 12.06 -3.89
N PRO A 97 6.65 12.92 -4.63
CA PRO A 97 6.90 12.67 -6.05
C PRO A 97 7.38 11.24 -6.30
N ASP A 98 6.90 10.63 -7.39
CA ASP A 98 7.25 9.28 -7.85
C ASP A 98 7.00 8.11 -6.86
N SER A 99 6.41 8.34 -5.68
CA SER A 99 6.14 7.27 -4.71
C SER A 99 5.01 6.34 -5.14
N GLN A 100 5.13 5.05 -4.78
CA GLN A 100 4.30 3.97 -5.31
C GLN A 100 3.61 3.18 -4.18
N ALA A 101 2.37 3.51 -3.84
CA ALA A 101 1.61 2.79 -2.82
C ALA A 101 0.71 1.71 -3.46
N ARG A 102 1.29 0.54 -3.71
CA ARG A 102 0.64 -0.56 -4.47
C ARG A 102 -0.16 -1.55 -3.62
N LEU A 103 0.13 -1.61 -2.33
CA LEU A 103 -0.44 -2.60 -1.42
C LEU A 103 -1.60 -2.03 -0.61
N HIS A 104 -2.56 -2.88 -0.24
CA HIS A 104 -3.68 -2.50 0.61
C HIS A 104 -3.17 -1.91 1.92
N GLY A 105 -3.61 -0.69 2.27
CA GLY A 105 -3.24 -0.02 3.52
C GLY A 105 -1.78 0.45 3.61
N ALA A 106 -1.00 0.39 2.52
CA ALA A 106 0.40 0.84 2.55
C ALA A 106 0.55 2.36 2.48
N VAL A 107 1.67 2.85 2.99
CA VAL A 107 2.09 4.24 2.79
C VAL A 107 3.45 4.25 2.09
N ALA A 108 3.55 4.92 0.95
CA ALA A 108 4.79 5.11 0.20
C ALA A 108 5.28 6.56 0.32
N LEU A 109 6.56 6.73 0.62
CA LEU A 109 7.23 8.01 0.88
C LEU A 109 8.58 8.06 0.18
N CYS A 110 9.11 9.27 0.03
CA CYS A 110 10.45 9.54 -0.49
C CYS A 110 10.72 8.84 -1.84
N GLY A 111 9.76 8.86 -2.76
CA GLY A 111 9.96 8.36 -4.12
C GLY A 111 11.02 9.19 -4.84
N ALA A 112 11.97 8.52 -5.50
CA ALA A 112 12.99 9.17 -6.31
C ALA A 112 12.92 8.68 -7.76
N ASN A 113 12.66 9.63 -8.66
CA ASN A 113 12.77 9.61 -10.12
C ASN A 113 12.59 8.25 -10.79
N TRP A 114 11.46 8.08 -11.47
CA TRP A 114 11.21 6.95 -12.37
C TRP A 114 11.79 7.12 -13.79
N SER A 115 12.77 8.00 -13.98
CA SER A 115 13.57 8.04 -15.21
C SER A 115 14.59 6.90 -15.22
N SER A 116 14.99 6.43 -16.39
CA SER A 116 15.88 5.26 -16.56
C SER A 116 17.36 5.54 -16.27
N SER A 117 17.70 6.75 -15.82
CA SER A 117 19.08 7.24 -15.70
C SER A 117 19.53 7.55 -14.27
N SER A 118 18.69 7.30 -13.27
CA SER A 118 18.96 7.62 -11.86
C SER A 118 18.55 6.46 -10.95
N ALA A 119 19.26 6.29 -9.83
CA ALA A 119 18.89 5.36 -8.78
C ALA A 119 17.45 5.63 -8.31
N ARG A 120 16.64 4.58 -8.23
CA ARG A 120 15.25 4.68 -7.77
C ARG A 120 15.15 4.15 -6.36
N SER A 121 14.58 4.94 -5.46
CA SER A 121 14.35 4.52 -4.09
C SER A 121 13.00 5.01 -3.60
N GLN A 122 12.50 4.31 -2.59
CA GLN A 122 11.33 4.72 -1.83
C GLN A 122 11.34 4.05 -0.46
N ILE A 123 10.52 4.58 0.44
CA ILE A 123 10.17 3.94 1.70
C ILE A 123 8.72 3.47 1.59
N VAL A 124 8.46 2.20 1.91
CA VAL A 124 7.11 1.63 1.99
C VAL A 124 6.85 1.16 3.41
N LEU A 125 5.80 1.70 4.03
CA LEU A 125 5.30 1.28 5.32
C LEU A 125 4.08 0.40 5.12
N LEU A 126 4.08 -0.79 5.71
CA LEU A 126 2.98 -1.74 5.63
C LEU A 126 2.72 -2.37 7.00
N ARG A 127 1.45 -2.42 7.42
CA ARG A 127 1.03 -3.28 8.52
C ARG A 127 0.26 -4.47 7.96
N VAL A 128 0.65 -5.67 8.36
CA VAL A 128 -0.11 -6.90 8.16
C VAL A 128 -0.59 -7.44 9.50
N PHE A 129 -1.68 -8.20 9.49
CA PHE A 129 -2.28 -8.76 10.70
C PHE A 129 -2.82 -10.17 10.45
N ALA A 130 -3.04 -10.89 11.54
CA ALA A 130 -3.61 -12.23 11.51
C ALA A 130 -4.33 -12.55 12.83
N LEU A 131 -5.16 -13.59 12.78
CA LEU A 131 -5.84 -14.19 13.93
C LEU A 131 -5.61 -15.71 13.91
N THR A 132 -4.98 -16.24 14.93
CA THR A 132 -4.77 -17.69 15.12
C THR A 132 -5.55 -18.17 16.35
N THR A 133 -6.05 -19.40 16.30
CA THR A 133 -6.85 -20.03 17.38
C THR A 133 -6.22 -21.33 17.91
N ASP A 134 -5.18 -21.79 17.24
CA ASP A 134 -4.45 -23.02 17.50
C ASP A 134 -3.00 -22.88 17.02
N ALA A 135 -2.13 -23.82 17.42
CA ALA A 135 -0.73 -23.88 17.01
C ALA A 135 -0.53 -24.71 15.72
N ALA A 136 -1.46 -25.60 15.39
CA ALA A 136 -1.34 -26.48 14.22
C ALA A 136 -1.48 -25.73 12.88
N THR A 137 -2.21 -24.61 12.86
CA THR A 137 -2.53 -23.87 11.64
C THR A 137 -1.71 -22.59 11.55
N GLN A 138 -0.57 -22.67 10.88
CA GLN A 138 0.20 -21.49 10.51
C GLN A 138 -0.58 -20.58 9.55
N LYS A 139 -0.48 -19.27 9.73
CA LYS A 139 -1.14 -18.28 8.86
C LYS A 139 -0.16 -17.23 8.38
N VAL A 140 -0.25 -16.89 7.09
CA VAL A 140 0.45 -15.72 6.55
C VAL A 140 -0.34 -14.47 6.93
N ALA A 141 0.28 -13.55 7.65
CA ALA A 141 -0.30 -12.26 7.97
C ALA A 141 -0.37 -11.38 6.72
N ILE A 142 -1.53 -10.75 6.52
CA ILE A 142 -1.85 -9.93 5.34
C ILE A 142 -2.46 -8.59 5.76
N SER A 143 -2.48 -7.60 4.88
CA SER A 143 -2.97 -6.25 5.20
C SER A 143 -4.47 -6.05 5.00
N ASP A 144 -5.20 -7.10 4.61
CA ASP A 144 -6.66 -7.11 4.48
C ASP A 144 -7.26 -8.42 5.02
N GLN A 145 -8.52 -8.72 4.69
CA GLN A 145 -9.25 -9.92 5.15
C GLN A 145 -9.33 -11.01 4.06
N GLY A 146 -8.54 -10.89 2.98
CA GLY A 146 -8.58 -11.82 1.85
C GLY A 146 -7.72 -13.08 2.06
N SER A 147 -7.37 -13.71 0.95
CA SER A 147 -6.31 -14.74 0.91
C SER A 147 -4.96 -14.08 0.59
N PRO A 148 -3.82 -14.69 0.99
CA PRO A 148 -2.50 -14.22 0.59
C PRO A 148 -2.40 -13.97 -0.92
N SER A 149 -1.97 -12.77 -1.29
CA SER A 149 -1.85 -12.33 -2.69
C SER A 149 -0.73 -11.29 -2.84
N SER A 150 -0.45 -10.87 -4.07
CA SER A 150 0.51 -9.79 -4.36
C SER A 150 0.05 -8.39 -3.93
N SER A 151 -1.21 -8.21 -3.51
CA SER A 151 -1.74 -6.88 -3.11
C SER A 151 -1.86 -6.67 -1.61
N ASN A 152 -1.74 -7.73 -0.81
CA ASN A 152 -1.94 -7.69 0.65
C ASN A 152 -0.76 -8.27 1.44
N GLN A 153 0.37 -8.48 0.78
CA GLN A 153 1.65 -8.84 1.38
C GLN A 153 2.72 -7.85 0.91
N LEU A 154 3.82 -7.73 1.65
CA LEU A 154 4.94 -6.90 1.21
C LEU A 154 5.59 -7.51 -0.03
N THR A 155 5.28 -7.00 -1.21
CA THR A 155 5.96 -7.35 -2.46
C THR A 155 7.01 -6.32 -2.83
N PHE A 156 8.07 -6.78 -3.46
CA PHE A 156 9.15 -5.92 -3.97
C PHE A 156 9.04 -5.72 -5.48
N GLU A 157 9.58 -4.64 -6.00
CA GLU A 157 9.69 -4.48 -7.45
C GLU A 157 10.76 -5.41 -8.04
N ASN A 158 10.66 -5.73 -9.33
CA ASN A 158 11.71 -6.50 -10.01
C ASN A 158 13.02 -5.71 -10.06
N ASN A 159 14.15 -6.41 -9.95
CA ASN A 159 15.49 -5.83 -9.89
C ASN A 159 15.63 -4.83 -8.75
N SER A 160 15.30 -5.24 -7.52
CA SER A 160 15.43 -4.38 -6.34
C SER A 160 16.14 -5.07 -5.18
N SER A 161 16.81 -4.26 -4.38
CA SER A 161 17.40 -4.64 -3.09
C SER A 161 16.62 -3.93 -1.99
N ASN A 162 16.25 -4.68 -0.96
CA ASN A 162 15.29 -4.24 0.03
C ASN A 162 15.85 -4.47 1.43
N SER A 163 15.86 -3.42 2.25
CA SER A 163 16.17 -3.51 3.67
C SER A 163 14.88 -3.26 4.45
N VAL A 164 14.32 -4.30 5.03
CA VAL A 164 13.06 -4.25 5.77
C VAL A 164 13.33 -4.25 7.26
N ARG A 165 12.87 -3.23 7.99
CA ARG A 165 12.75 -3.29 9.45
C ARG A 165 11.43 -3.94 9.81
N VAL A 166 11.47 -4.89 10.73
CA VAL A 166 10.30 -5.65 11.18
C VAL A 166 10.08 -5.38 12.65
N ARG A 167 8.84 -5.04 13.01
CA ARG A 167 8.35 -5.00 14.39
C ARG A 167 7.05 -5.76 14.47
N ALA A 168 6.92 -6.69 15.39
CA ALA A 168 5.71 -7.50 15.54
C ALA A 168 5.27 -7.57 16.99
N MET A 169 3.96 -7.73 17.17
CA MET A 169 3.33 -7.96 18.47
C MET A 169 2.24 -9.01 18.33
N ALA A 170 2.23 -9.95 19.27
CA ALA A 170 1.18 -10.94 19.47
C ALA A 170 0.51 -10.69 20.83
N VAL A 171 -0.82 -10.76 20.87
CA VAL A 171 -1.60 -10.60 22.11
C VAL A 171 -2.63 -11.71 22.20
N ASN A 172 -2.61 -12.45 23.31
CA ASN A 172 -3.67 -13.39 23.67
C ASN A 172 -4.89 -12.62 24.18
N THR A 173 -6.08 -12.90 23.64
CA THR A 173 -7.31 -12.19 23.97
C THR A 173 -8.12 -12.79 25.14
N ALA A 174 -7.62 -13.83 25.81
CA ALA A 174 -8.25 -14.39 27.01
C ALA A 174 -8.08 -13.47 28.25
N LEU A 175 -8.96 -13.61 29.25
CA LEU A 175 -8.89 -12.86 30.51
C LEU A 175 -7.63 -13.28 31.29
N GLY A 176 -6.69 -12.34 31.47
CA GLY A 176 -5.32 -12.59 31.97
C GLY A 176 -4.25 -12.62 30.87
N GLY A 177 -4.61 -12.17 29.66
CA GLY A 177 -3.82 -12.23 28.43
C GLY A 177 -2.33 -11.91 28.57
N GLY A 178 -1.54 -12.55 27.71
CA GLY A 178 -0.10 -12.32 27.58
C GLY A 178 0.28 -11.76 26.22
N CYS A 179 1.48 -11.20 26.17
CA CYS A 179 2.04 -10.63 24.97
C CYS A 179 3.45 -11.16 24.65
N LYS A 180 3.79 -11.05 23.35
CA LYS A 180 5.12 -11.35 22.84
C LYS A 180 5.43 -10.38 21.70
N THR A 181 6.66 -9.93 21.63
CA THR A 181 7.13 -9.03 20.57
C THR A 181 8.32 -9.63 19.83
N TRP A 182 8.53 -9.13 18.62
CA TRP A 182 9.70 -9.41 17.80
C TRP A 182 10.18 -8.12 17.15
N GLU A 183 11.51 -7.97 17.03
CA GLU A 183 12.13 -6.89 16.30
C GLU A 183 13.37 -7.40 15.53
N GLY A 184 13.67 -6.76 14.40
CA GLY A 184 14.92 -7.00 13.68
C GLY A 184 14.90 -6.45 12.27
N ARG A 185 15.84 -6.93 11.44
CA ARG A 185 15.98 -6.54 10.04
C ARG A 185 16.01 -7.76 9.13
N VAL A 186 15.46 -7.60 7.94
CA VAL A 186 15.57 -8.55 6.84
C VAL A 186 16.16 -7.83 5.63
N VAL A 187 17.07 -8.51 4.94
CA VAL A 187 17.57 -8.07 3.63
C VAL A 187 17.05 -9.04 2.58
N VAL A 188 16.37 -8.52 1.57
CA VAL A 188 15.80 -9.31 0.46
C VAL A 188 16.29 -8.73 -0.85
N GLN A 189 16.66 -9.63 -1.77
CA GLN A 189 16.94 -9.28 -3.15
C GLN A 189 15.86 -9.88 -4.06
N ARG A 190 15.42 -9.10 -5.04
CA ARG A 190 14.51 -9.57 -6.08
C ARG A 190 15.14 -9.33 -7.45
N GLY A 191 15.35 -10.40 -8.20
CA GLY A 191 15.80 -10.35 -9.58
C GLY A 191 14.67 -10.01 -10.56
N ALA A 192 14.73 -10.62 -11.75
CA ALA A 192 13.84 -10.31 -12.87
C ALA A 192 12.36 -10.68 -12.63
N ASN A 193 12.05 -11.56 -11.68
CA ASN A 193 10.70 -12.04 -11.42
C ASN A 193 10.53 -12.53 -9.97
N ALA A 194 9.30 -12.88 -9.58
CA ALA A 194 8.97 -13.33 -8.24
C ALA A 194 9.73 -14.60 -7.81
N ALA A 195 10.00 -15.54 -8.72
CA ALA A 195 10.74 -16.76 -8.42
C ALA A 195 12.24 -16.49 -8.13
N SER A 196 12.75 -15.34 -8.55
CA SER A 196 14.12 -14.89 -8.28
C SER A 196 14.27 -14.07 -7.00
N THR A 197 13.26 -14.08 -6.12
CA THR A 197 13.32 -13.43 -4.81
C THR A 197 14.04 -14.32 -3.81
N SER A 198 15.04 -13.77 -3.12
CA SER A 198 15.82 -14.48 -2.11
C SER A 198 15.96 -13.66 -0.83
N LEU A 199 15.82 -14.35 0.31
CA LEU A 199 16.11 -13.79 1.62
C LEU A 199 17.61 -13.92 1.87
N VAL A 200 18.32 -12.79 1.91
CA VAL A 200 19.78 -12.73 2.07
C VAL A 200 20.17 -12.85 3.54
N MET A 201 19.39 -12.19 4.41
CA MET A 201 19.62 -12.20 5.86
C MET A 201 18.32 -11.91 6.59
N SER A 202 18.15 -12.51 7.77
CA SER A 202 17.14 -12.14 8.75
C SER A 202 17.78 -12.14 10.15
N SER A 203 17.56 -11.06 10.89
CA SER A 203 17.96 -10.93 12.30
C SER A 203 16.76 -10.82 13.23
N VAL A 204 15.55 -11.15 12.74
CA VAL A 204 14.31 -10.97 13.49
C VAL A 204 14.19 -12.03 14.55
N THR A 205 14.11 -11.59 15.81
CA THR A 205 14.00 -12.47 16.98
C THR A 205 13.00 -11.89 17.97
N SER A 206 12.49 -12.73 18.88
CA SER A 206 11.67 -12.24 19.97
C SER A 206 12.52 -11.43 20.95
N ASP A 207 12.12 -10.20 21.23
CA ASP A 207 12.78 -9.28 22.15
C ASP A 207 12.12 -9.26 23.54
N TYR A 208 10.83 -9.66 23.62
CA TYR A 208 10.12 -9.88 24.87
C TYR A 208 9.09 -11.02 24.70
N SER A 209 8.98 -11.88 25.71
CA SER A 209 7.97 -12.94 25.76
C SER A 209 7.55 -13.23 27.19
N GLU A 210 6.24 -13.25 27.43
CA GLU A 210 5.68 -13.88 28.61
C GLU A 210 5.69 -15.40 28.49
N ALA A 211 5.71 -16.12 29.62
CA ALA A 211 5.76 -17.59 29.65
C ALA A 211 4.55 -18.23 28.95
N SER A 212 3.37 -17.60 29.08
CA SER A 212 2.13 -18.02 28.41
C SER A 212 2.20 -17.95 26.88
N MET A 213 3.20 -17.24 26.34
CA MET A 213 3.40 -17.01 24.91
C MET A 213 4.62 -17.74 24.34
N ALA A 214 5.24 -18.64 25.10
CA ALA A 214 6.53 -19.25 24.75
C ALA A 214 6.53 -19.96 23.38
N THR A 215 5.48 -20.70 23.05
CA THR A 215 5.34 -21.45 21.79
C THR A 215 4.84 -20.62 20.60
N CYS A 216 4.38 -19.40 20.86
CA CYS A 216 3.93 -18.45 19.85
C CYS A 216 5.12 -18.01 19.01
N ASP A 217 5.03 -18.06 17.68
CA ASP A 217 6.19 -17.80 16.82
C ASP A 217 5.86 -17.00 15.55
N LEU A 218 6.88 -16.27 15.07
CA LEU A 218 6.86 -15.50 13.83
C LEU A 218 8.03 -15.93 12.94
N ALA A 219 7.71 -16.57 11.82
CA ALA A 219 8.67 -16.94 10.79
C ALA A 219 8.57 -15.98 9.59
N LEU A 220 9.72 -15.55 9.08
CA LEU A 220 9.82 -14.72 7.88
C LEU A 220 10.42 -15.53 6.73
N SER A 221 9.77 -15.50 5.58
CA SER A 221 10.20 -16.23 4.38
C SER A 221 9.90 -15.44 3.11
N VAL A 222 10.48 -15.87 1.98
CA VAL A 222 10.09 -15.32 0.67
C VAL A 222 8.69 -15.79 0.31
N SER A 223 7.83 -14.88 -0.15
CA SER A 223 6.49 -15.22 -0.61
C SER A 223 6.51 -15.68 -2.07
N GLU A 224 5.52 -16.48 -2.46
CA GLU A 224 5.31 -16.90 -3.85
C GLU A 224 5.06 -15.73 -4.83
N HIS A 225 4.75 -14.54 -4.30
CA HIS A 225 4.53 -13.31 -5.08
C HIS A 225 5.78 -12.42 -5.18
N GLY A 226 6.95 -12.94 -4.78
CA GLY A 226 8.22 -12.23 -4.84
C GLY A 226 8.34 -11.15 -3.75
N GLY A 227 7.83 -11.46 -2.57
CA GLY A 227 7.77 -10.58 -1.42
C GLY A 227 8.34 -11.21 -0.15
N LEU A 228 8.06 -10.57 0.98
CA LEU A 228 8.32 -11.09 2.32
C LEU A 228 6.98 -11.54 2.94
N ALA A 229 6.89 -12.81 3.31
CA ALA A 229 5.76 -13.37 4.05
C ALA A 229 6.09 -13.41 5.55
N ALA A 230 5.16 -12.94 6.37
CA ALA A 230 5.17 -13.16 7.82
C ALA A 230 4.21 -14.29 8.16
N THR A 231 4.75 -15.47 8.46
CA THR A 231 3.98 -16.64 8.86
C THR A 231 3.96 -16.71 10.39
N VAL A 232 2.76 -16.60 10.96
CA VAL A 232 2.55 -16.62 12.41
C VAL A 232 2.01 -17.97 12.84
N THR A 233 2.48 -18.44 14.01
CA THR A 233 2.06 -19.69 14.64
C THR A 233 1.44 -19.37 16.00
N GLY A 234 0.17 -19.73 16.18
CA GLY A 234 -0.59 -19.50 17.41
C GLY A 234 -0.26 -20.49 18.54
N ILE A 235 -1.16 -20.57 19.51
CA ILE A 235 -1.08 -21.50 20.64
C ILE A 235 -2.40 -22.28 20.68
N ASP A 236 -2.33 -23.59 20.95
CA ASP A 236 -3.51 -24.45 21.00
C ASP A 236 -4.57 -23.95 21.99
N GLY A 237 -5.80 -23.81 21.51
CA GLY A 237 -6.94 -23.36 22.30
C GLY A 237 -6.91 -21.87 22.68
N MET A 238 -5.95 -21.09 22.18
CA MET A 238 -5.83 -19.66 22.47
C MET A 238 -6.05 -18.81 21.22
N THR A 239 -6.84 -17.75 21.38
CA THR A 239 -7.01 -16.74 20.33
C THR A 239 -5.91 -15.70 20.43
N ILE A 240 -5.02 -15.66 19.44
CA ILE A 240 -3.91 -14.71 19.36
C ILE A 240 -4.16 -13.73 18.22
N ARG A 241 -4.10 -12.43 18.53
CA ARG A 241 -4.12 -11.33 17.56
C ARG A 241 -2.69 -10.91 17.24
N TRP A 242 -2.42 -10.79 15.95
CA TRP A 242 -1.10 -10.45 15.43
C TRP A 242 -1.12 -9.12 14.71
N SER A 243 -0.08 -8.32 14.93
CA SER A 243 0.21 -7.14 14.12
C SER A 243 1.70 -7.14 13.81
N VAL A 244 2.04 -7.17 12.52
CA VAL A 244 3.41 -7.09 12.03
C VAL A 244 3.54 -5.83 11.19
N PHE A 245 4.52 -5.01 11.51
CA PHE A 245 4.85 -3.78 10.82
C PHE A 245 6.14 -3.94 10.04
N PHE A 246 6.09 -3.57 8.76
CA PHE A 246 7.21 -3.53 7.86
C PHE A 246 7.49 -2.09 7.45
N GLU A 247 8.75 -1.69 7.58
CA GLU A 247 9.31 -0.49 6.96
C GLU A 247 10.35 -0.95 5.94
N ASN A 248 9.99 -0.92 4.66
CA ASN A 248 10.86 -1.30 3.57
C ASN A 248 11.58 -0.07 3.01
N LEU A 249 12.90 -0.08 3.07
CA LEU A 249 13.73 0.80 2.25
C LEU A 249 14.09 0.05 0.97
N GLU A 250 13.49 0.45 -0.14
CA GLU A 250 13.70 -0.14 -1.46
C GLU A 250 14.72 0.66 -2.27
N MET A 251 15.63 -0.03 -2.93
CA MET A 251 16.60 0.54 -3.85
C MET A 251 16.65 -0.27 -5.15
N ARG A 252 16.61 0.42 -6.29
CA ARG A 252 16.79 -0.16 -7.62
C ARG A 252 18.07 0.39 -8.26
N PRO A 253 18.86 -0.46 -8.93
CA PRO A 253 20.02 -0.05 -9.70
C PRO A 253 19.62 0.78 -10.93
#